data_AF-A0A2A7MPN0-F1
#
_entry.id   AF-A0A2A7MPN0-F1
#
_cell.length_a   1.000
_cell.length_b   1.000
_cell.length_c   1.000
_cell.angle_alpha   90.00
_cell.angle_beta   90.00
_cell.angle_gamma   90.00
#
_symmetry.space_group_name_H-M   'P 1'
#
loop_
_entity.id
_entity.type
_entity.pdbx_description
1 polymer ?
#
loop_
_entity_poly.entity_id
_entity_poly.type
_entity_poly.pdbx_seq_one_letter_code
_entity_poly.pdbx_strand_id
1 'polypeptide(L)' 'MTRLAAIRALYEGSLADVGDRNPYAGQSLVLAQLWMRGYMRMLRVRVNTGPAKQKYLAARAAGEQPSR' A
#
# COMPACT_ATOMS: atom_id res chain seq x y z
N MET A 1 -18.15 -17.63 -0.64
CA MET A 1 -16.78 -17.08 -0.47
C MET A 1 -16.07 -17.91 0.59
N THR A 2 -14.86 -18.40 0.34
CA THR A 2 -14.09 -19.21 1.31
C THR A 2 -13.01 -18.37 1.99
N ARG A 3 -12.60 -18.76 3.22
CA ARG A 3 -11.52 -18.09 3.95
C ARG A 3 -10.20 -18.10 3.17
N LEU A 4 -9.89 -19.20 2.46
CA LEU A 4 -8.69 -19.30 1.63
C LEU A 4 -8.71 -18.29 0.48
N ALA A 5 -9.84 -18.14 -0.22
CA ALA A 5 -9.97 -17.14 -1.28
C ALA A 5 -9.82 -15.70 -0.74
N ALA A 6 -10.36 -15.44 0.46
CA ALA A 6 -10.21 -14.14 1.12
C ALA A 6 -8.72 -13.80 1.42
N ILE A 7 -8.00 -14.76 2.00
CA ILE A 7 -6.57 -14.61 2.32
C ILE A 7 -5.75 -14.43 1.05
N ARG A 8 -6.04 -15.23 0.01
CA ARG A 8 -5.36 -15.15 -1.28
C ARG A 8 -5.53 -13.78 -1.94
N ALA A 9 -6.77 -13.28 -2.03
CA ALA A 9 -7.02 -11.97 -2.61
C ALA A 9 -6.27 -10.85 -1.88
N LEU A 10 -6.29 -10.86 -0.54
CA LEU A 10 -5.54 -9.90 0.27
C LEU A 10 -4.02 -9.97 0.02
N TYR A 11 -3.47 -11.19 -0.04
CA TYR A 11 -2.05 -11.42 -0.25
C TYR A 11 -1.61 -10.98 -1.65
N GLU A 12 -2.34 -11.38 -2.69
CA GLU A 12 -2.07 -10.96 -4.07
C GLU A 12 -2.08 -9.45 -4.23
N GLY A 13 -3.01 -8.75 -3.58
CA GLY A 13 -3.02 -7.29 -3.57
C GLY A 13 -1.75 -6.69 -2.96
N SER A 14 -1.22 -7.30 -1.90
CA SER A 14 0.02 -6.81 -1.26
C SER A 14 1.29 -7.07 -2.07
N LEU A 15 1.25 -8.00 -3.02
CA LEU A 15 2.35 -8.34 -3.91
C LEU A 15 2.29 -7.63 -5.27
N ALA A 16 1.17 -7.03 -5.61
CA ALA A 16 0.97 -6.37 -6.90
C ALA A 16 1.90 -5.18 -7.11
N ASP A 17 2.11 -4.81 -8.37
CA ASP A 17 2.88 -3.65 -8.79
C ASP A 17 2.00 -2.42 -9.06
N VAL A 18 2.62 -1.23 -9.01
CA VAL A 18 1.88 0.02 -9.19
C VAL A 18 1.28 0.07 -10.59
N GLY A 19 -0.03 0.21 -10.66
CA GLY A 19 -0.77 0.22 -11.92
C GLY A 19 -1.41 -1.11 -12.29
N ASP A 20 -1.14 -2.18 -11.53
CA ASP A 20 -1.79 -3.47 -11.75
C ASP A 20 -3.31 -3.38 -11.61
N ARG A 21 -3.99 -4.08 -12.50
CA ARG A 21 -5.45 -4.18 -12.50
C ARG A 21 -5.90 -5.22 -11.48
N ASN A 22 -6.96 -4.92 -10.74
CA ASN A 22 -7.56 -5.85 -9.78
C ASN A 22 -8.21 -7.03 -10.54
N PRO A 23 -7.70 -8.27 -10.38
CA PRO A 23 -8.19 -9.42 -11.14
C PRO A 23 -9.59 -9.87 -10.72
N TYR A 24 -10.05 -9.47 -9.54
CA TYR A 24 -11.37 -9.82 -9.01
C TYR A 24 -12.46 -8.80 -9.39
N ALA A 25 -12.10 -7.70 -10.07
CA ALA A 25 -13.04 -6.70 -10.52
C ALA A 25 -14.08 -7.33 -11.46
N GLY A 26 -15.37 -7.12 -11.19
CA GLY A 26 -16.47 -7.72 -11.94
C GLY A 26 -16.76 -9.19 -11.64
N GLN A 27 -15.87 -9.89 -10.90
CA GLN A 27 -16.08 -11.28 -10.51
C GLN A 27 -16.65 -11.41 -9.10
N SER A 28 -16.08 -10.66 -8.14
CA SER A 28 -16.54 -10.66 -6.75
C SER A 28 -16.16 -9.37 -6.05
N LEU A 29 -17.17 -8.62 -5.59
CA LEU A 29 -16.97 -7.35 -4.89
C LEU A 29 -16.10 -7.53 -3.64
N VAL A 30 -16.36 -8.57 -2.84
CA VAL A 30 -15.64 -8.79 -1.58
C VAL A 30 -14.17 -9.14 -1.83
N LEU A 31 -13.87 -10.00 -2.81
CA LEU A 31 -12.49 -10.32 -3.16
C LEU A 31 -11.77 -9.11 -3.75
N ALA A 32 -12.45 -8.31 -4.58
CA ALA A 32 -11.89 -7.08 -5.12
C ALA A 32 -11.52 -6.08 -4.01
N GLN A 33 -12.37 -5.91 -2.99
CA GLN A 33 -12.07 -5.05 -1.84
C GLN A 33 -10.89 -5.57 -1.01
N LEU A 34 -10.78 -6.88 -0.80
CA LEU A 34 -9.65 -7.46 -0.07
C LEU A 34 -8.34 -7.29 -0.82
N TRP A 35 -8.33 -7.53 -2.14
CA TRP A 35 -7.18 -7.25 -2.99
C TRP A 35 -6.80 -5.77 -2.92
N MET A 36 -7.76 -4.86 -3.04
CA MET A 36 -7.51 -3.43 -2.96
C MET A 36 -6.91 -3.02 -1.61
N ARG A 37 -7.34 -3.66 -0.52
CA ARG A 37 -6.79 -3.41 0.82
C ARG A 37 -5.33 -3.84 0.92
N GLY A 38 -4.95 -4.96 0.32
CA GLY A 38 -3.57 -5.41 0.19
C GLY A 38 -2.74 -4.42 -0.63
N TYR A 39 -3.27 -4.00 -1.78
CA TYR A 39 -2.65 -3.05 -2.69
C TYR A 39 -2.39 -1.69 -2.03
N MET A 40 -3.37 -1.12 -1.34
CA MET A 40 -3.20 0.13 -0.60
C MET A 40 -2.17 0.02 0.53
N ARG A 41 -2.08 -1.14 1.20
CA ARG A 41 -1.04 -1.38 2.20
C ARG A 41 0.34 -1.36 1.55
N MET A 42 0.51 -2.04 0.41
CA MET A 42 1.75 -2.02 -0.36
C MET A 42 2.13 -0.59 -0.79
N LEU A 43 1.19 0.18 -1.37
CA LEU A 43 1.43 1.56 -1.76
C LEU A 43 1.86 2.43 -0.58
N ARG A 44 1.19 2.29 0.57
CA ARG A 44 1.54 3.04 1.78
C ARG A 44 2.98 2.76 2.23
N VAL A 45 3.42 1.50 2.18
CA VAL A 45 4.81 1.14 2.49
C VAL A 45 5.75 1.82 1.49
N ARG A 46 5.55 1.63 0.18
CA ARG A 46 6.41 2.24 -0.87
C ARG A 46 6.53 3.76 -0.73
N VAL A 47 5.43 4.45 -0.47
CA VAL A 47 5.43 5.92 -0.28
C VAL A 47 6.17 6.32 0.98
N ASN A 48 5.96 5.61 2.10
CA ASN A 48 6.54 5.98 3.38
C ASN A 48 8.02 5.61 3.51
N THR A 49 8.47 4.56 2.82
CA THR A 49 9.87 4.13 2.83
C THR A 49 10.69 4.71 1.67
N GLY A 50 10.04 5.42 0.74
CA GLY A 50 10.69 5.99 -0.43
C GLY A 50 11.69 7.11 -0.09
N PRO A 51 12.70 7.33 -0.95
CA PRO A 51 13.75 8.33 -0.71
C PRO A 51 13.21 9.76 -0.63
N ALA A 52 12.13 10.07 -1.36
CA ALA A 52 11.47 11.36 -1.27
C ALA A 52 10.88 11.64 0.12
N LYS A 53 10.24 10.64 0.74
CA LYS A 53 9.71 10.76 2.10
C LYS A 53 10.84 10.91 3.12
N GLN A 54 11.90 10.13 2.99
CA GLN A 54 13.08 10.24 3.86
C GLN A 54 13.72 11.62 3.76
N LYS A 55 13.91 12.16 2.54
CA LYS A 55 14.43 13.51 2.33
C LYS A 55 13.53 14.58 2.95
N TYR A 56 12.21 14.45 2.80
CA TYR A 56 11.25 15.34 3.45
C TYR A 56 11.37 15.32 4.97
N LEU A 57 11.44 14.12 5.58
CA LEU A 57 11.57 13.98 7.03
C LEU A 57 12.89 14.55 7.55
N ALA A 58 14.00 14.33 6.84
CA ALA A 58 15.31 14.88 7.19
C ALA A 58 15.31 16.42 7.14
N ALA A 59 14.76 17.02 6.08
CA ALA A 59 14.66 18.47 5.95
C ALA A 59 13.77 19.08 7.05
N ARG A 60 12.65 18.42 7.37
CA ARG A 60 11.76 18.84 8.45
C ARG A 60 12.45 18.80 9.82
N ALA A 61 13.17 17.72 10.12
CA ALA A 61 13.91 17.60 11.38
C ALA A 61 15.02 18.67 11.53
N ALA A 62 15.68 19.03 10.43
CA ALA A 62 16.67 20.11 10.42
C ALA A 62 16.05 21.50 10.63
N GLY A 63 14.83 21.74 10.12
CA GLY A 63 14.10 23.00 10.33
C GLY A 63 13.42 23.12 11.70
N GLU A 64 13.14 21.99 12.37
CA GLU A 64 12.60 21.93 13.73
C GLU A 64 13.69 22.07 14.82
N GLN A 65 14.98 22.07 14.46
CA GLN A 65 16.06 22.36 15.42
C GLN A 65 15.93 23.81 15.92
N PRO A 66 15.65 24.04 17.21
CA PRO A 66 15.52 25.39 17.74
C PRO A 66 16.88 26.08 17.65
N SER A 67 16.85 27.31 17.15
CA SER A 67 17.98 28.23 17.20
C SER A 67 18.49 28.28 18.65
N ARG A 68 19.67 27.71 18.88
CA ARG A 68 20.39 27.83 20.15
C ARG A 68 20.88 29.26 20.36
#